data_AF-A0A516GAT9-F1
#
_entry.id   AF-A0A516GAT9-F1
#
_cell.length_a   1.000
_cell.length_b   1.000
_cell.length_c   1.000
_cell.angle_alpha   90.00
_cell.angle_beta   90.00
_cell.angle_gamma   90.00
#
_symmetry.space_group_name_H-M   'P 1'
#
loop_
_entity.id
_entity.type
_entity.pdbx_description
1 polymer ?
#
loop_
_entity_poly.entity_id
_entity_poly.type
_entity_poly.pdbx_seq_one_letter_code
_entity_poly.pdbx_strand_id
1 'polypeptide(L)' 'MSTPRHYTLMPRIANVGVMSEVVTPKQLAEELGVSDRTIRQWLRNQGWQSVPYTRWQLTAEQAARVRAHFRP' A
#
# COMPACT_ATOMS: atom_id res chain seq x y z
N MET A 1 -32.39 -10.26 20.45
CA MET A 1 -32.90 -9.33 19.41
C MET A 1 -31.71 -8.66 18.74
N SER A 2 -31.64 -8.72 17.42
CA SER A 2 -30.47 -8.40 16.58
C SER A 2 -30.46 -6.95 16.08
N THR A 3 -29.27 -6.31 16.16
CA THR A 3 -28.70 -5.22 15.28
C THR A 3 -29.44 -3.87 15.17
N PRO A 4 -28.74 -2.73 14.90
CA PRO A 4 -27.56 -2.61 14.04
C PRO A 4 -26.33 -1.93 14.66
N ARG A 5 -25.15 -2.50 14.37
CA ARG A 5 -23.85 -1.85 14.55
C ARG A 5 -23.73 -0.74 13.50
N HIS A 6 -24.04 0.47 13.90
CA HIS A 6 -23.78 1.68 13.15
C HIS A 6 -22.27 1.95 13.18
N TYR A 7 -21.51 1.40 12.22
CA TYR A 7 -20.10 1.72 12.02
C TYR A 7 -20.00 3.02 11.22
N THR A 8 -20.25 4.16 11.88
CA THR A 8 -19.88 5.48 11.36
C THR A 8 -18.77 6.04 12.23
N LEU A 9 -17.53 5.73 11.88
CA LEU A 9 -16.36 6.57 12.11
C LEU A 9 -15.16 5.89 11.45
N MET A 10 -14.77 6.38 10.26
CA MET A 10 -13.37 6.53 9.82
C MET A 10 -13.30 7.50 8.63
N PRO A 11 -13.20 8.82 8.86
CA PRO A 11 -12.41 9.64 7.99
C PRO A 11 -10.94 9.37 8.36
N ARG A 12 -10.35 8.29 7.84
CA ARG A 12 -8.90 8.14 7.91
C ARG A 12 -8.31 9.00 6.79
N ILE A 13 -8.35 10.31 6.99
CA ILE A 13 -7.31 11.19 6.48
C ILE A 13 -6.01 10.66 7.08
N ALA A 14 -5.36 9.73 6.37
CA ALA A 14 -4.04 9.25 6.73
C ALA A 14 -3.09 10.43 6.54
N ASN A 15 -2.93 11.16 7.64
CA ASN A 15 -1.80 11.97 8.02
C ASN A 15 -0.61 11.76 7.08
N VAL A 16 -0.26 12.84 6.38
CA VAL A 16 0.96 13.00 5.57
C VAL A 16 2.16 12.87 6.52
N GLY A 17 2.48 11.63 6.89
CA GLY A 17 3.70 11.25 7.57
C GLY A 17 4.84 11.21 6.56
N VAL A 18 5.26 12.38 6.11
CA VAL A 18 6.60 12.52 5.55
C VAL A 18 7.59 12.32 6.71
N MET A 19 8.72 11.67 6.40
CA MET A 19 9.94 11.50 7.21
C MET A 19 10.20 10.12 7.85
N SER A 20 10.19 9.02 7.06
CA SER A 20 11.25 7.96 7.05
C SER A 20 10.93 6.77 6.11
N GLU A 21 11.35 6.95 4.86
CA GLU A 21 12.05 6.04 3.92
C GLU A 21 11.53 4.67 3.47
N VAL A 22 10.47 4.09 4.04
CA VAL A 22 10.03 2.76 3.58
C VAL A 22 8.52 2.60 3.47
N VAL A 23 8.06 2.41 2.24
CA VAL A 23 6.65 2.22 1.91
C VAL A 23 6.38 0.73 1.72
N THR A 24 5.35 0.21 2.37
CA THR A 24 4.96 -1.19 2.20
C THR A 24 3.93 -1.33 1.06
N PRO A 25 3.88 -2.47 0.36
CA PRO A 25 2.82 -2.76 -0.62
C PRO A 25 1.41 -2.65 -0.03
N LYS A 26 1.25 -2.93 1.27
CA LYS A 26 -0.03 -2.79 1.97
C LYS A 26 -0.47 -1.32 2.07
N GLN A 27 0.46 -0.41 2.37
CA GLN A 27 0.14 1.02 2.40
C GLN A 27 -0.24 1.53 1.02
N LEU A 28 0.50 1.13 -0.02
CA LEU A 28 0.16 1.49 -1.41
C LEU A 28 -1.18 0.90 -1.85
N ALA A 29 -1.51 -0.32 -1.42
CA ALA A 29 -2.80 -0.94 -1.67
C ALA A 29 -3.96 -0.12 -1.09
N GLU A 30 -3.83 0.29 0.17
CA GLU A 30 -4.80 1.16 0.84
C GLU A 30 -4.91 2.54 0.16
N GLU A 31 -3.78 3.12 -0.26
CA GLU A 31 -3.72 4.42 -0.94
C GLU A 31 -4.36 4.40 -2.34
N LEU A 32 -4.12 3.34 -3.10
CA LEU A 32 -4.50 3.22 -4.51
C LEU A 32 -5.83 2.46 -4.71
N GLY A 33 -6.40 1.88 -3.64
CA GLY A 33 -7.61 1.07 -3.72
C GLY A 33 -7.43 -0.26 -4.46
N VAL A 34 -6.18 -0.73 -4.63
CA VAL A 34 -5.86 -2.01 -5.28
C VAL A 34 -5.43 -3.05 -4.25
N SER A 35 -5.41 -4.34 -4.64
CA SER A 35 -4.92 -5.37 -3.72
C SER A 35 -3.40 -5.33 -3.56
N ASP A 36 -2.91 -5.62 -2.36
CA ASP A 36 -1.47 -5.73 -2.07
C ASP A 36 -0.81 -6.86 -2.88
N ARG A 37 -1.55 -7.92 -3.20
CA ARG A 37 -1.15 -9.00 -4.10
C ARG A 37 -0.87 -8.48 -5.51
N THR A 38 -1.73 -7.59 -6.03
CA THR A 38 -1.55 -6.97 -7.35
C THR A 38 -0.25 -6.17 -7.40
N ILE A 39 0.00 -5.35 -6.37
CA ILE A 39 1.24 -4.57 -6.27
C ILE A 39 2.46 -5.50 -6.18
N ARG A 40 2.43 -6.53 -5.31
CA ARG A 40 3.52 -7.51 -5.19
C ARG A 40 3.81 -8.27 -6.48
N GLN A 41 2.77 -8.65 -7.22
CA GLN A 41 2.93 -9.31 -8.53
C GLN A 41 3.57 -8.36 -9.55
N TRP A 42 3.10 -7.11 -9.61
CA TRP A 42 3.65 -6.12 -10.53
C TRP A 42 5.13 -5.82 -10.21
N LEU A 43 5.47 -5.64 -8.94
CA LEU A 43 6.86 -5.43 -8.50
C LEU A 43 7.78 -6.60 -8.91
N ARG A 44 7.31 -7.85 -8.75
CA ARG A 44 8.04 -9.04 -9.20
C ARG A 44 8.25 -9.07 -10.71
N ASN A 45 7.25 -8.65 -11.49
CA ASN A 45 7.36 -8.58 -12.95
C ASN A 45 8.38 -7.52 -13.41
N GLN A 46 8.60 -6.46 -12.62
CA GLN A 46 9.66 -5.46 -12.86
C GLN A 46 11.06 -5.98 -12.44
N GLY A 47 11.17 -7.20 -11.91
CA GLY A 47 12.41 -7.76 -11.41
C GLY A 47 12.74 -7.34 -9.97
N TRP A 48 11.86 -6.60 -9.29
CA TRP A 48 12.08 -6.24 -7.89
C TRP A 48 11.64 -7.36 -6.96
N GLN A 49 12.54 -7.74 -6.05
CA GLN A 49 12.33 -8.81 -5.10
C GLN A 49 12.54 -8.27 -3.69
N SER A 50 11.67 -8.69 -2.77
CA SER A 50 11.93 -8.53 -1.34
C SER A 50 12.99 -9.53 -0.89
N VAL A 51 13.84 -9.11 0.04
CA VAL A 51 14.67 -10.04 0.82
C VAL A 51 13.76 -11.08 1.48
N PRO A 52 14.11 -12.38 1.41
CA PRO A 52 13.32 -13.43 2.08
C PRO A 52 13.22 -13.15 3.59
N TYR A 53 12.10 -13.57 4.18
CA TYR A 53 11.77 -13.39 5.60
C TYR A 53 11.67 -11.93 6.10
N THR A 54 11.78 -10.95 5.20
CA THR A 54 11.67 -9.53 5.55
C THR A 54 10.35 -8.94 5.02
N ARG A 55 9.78 -7.98 5.76
CA ARG A 55 8.65 -7.20 5.25
C ARG A 55 9.07 -6.45 3.98
N TRP A 56 8.19 -6.43 2.98
CA TRP A 56 8.41 -5.64 1.78
C TRP A 56 8.58 -4.18 2.13
N GLN A 57 9.72 -3.64 1.72
CA GLN A 57 10.19 -2.31 2.02
C GLN A 57 10.51 -1.66 0.68
N LEU A 58 9.59 -0.83 0.19
CA LEU A 58 9.76 -0.11 -1.07
C LEU A 58 10.43 1.22 -0.79
N THR A 59 11.43 1.53 -1.61
CA THR A 59 12.02 2.87 -1.63
C THR A 59 10.99 3.87 -2.14
N ALA A 60 11.24 5.16 -1.87
CA ALA A 60 10.40 6.24 -2.38
C ALA A 60 10.26 6.19 -3.92
N GLU A 61 11.32 5.81 -4.63
CA GLU A 61 11.30 5.66 -6.09
C GLU A 61 10.37 4.52 -6.54
N GLN A 62 10.49 3.34 -5.92
CA GLN A 62 9.63 2.20 -6.23
C GLN A 62 8.17 2.55 -5.95
N ALA A 63 7.89 3.20 -4.82
CA ALA A 63 6.55 3.66 -4.48
C ALA A 63 6.01 4.67 -5.51
N ALA A 64 6.84 5.61 -5.98
CA ALA A 64 6.45 6.55 -7.03
C ALA A 64 6.08 5.84 -8.34
N ARG A 65 6.84 4.81 -8.74
CA ARG A 65 6.52 4.01 -9.94
C ARG A 65 5.24 3.19 -9.79
N VAL A 66 5.01 2.59 -8.60
CA VAL A 66 3.74 1.91 -8.30
C VAL A 66 2.57 2.90 -8.42
N ARG A 67 2.69 4.08 -7.80
CA ARG A 67 1.66 5.13 -7.88
C ARG A 67 1.41 5.54 -9.33
N ALA A 68 2.45 5.79 -10.12
CA ALA A 68 2.31 6.19 -11.52
C ALA A 68 1.62 5.12 -12.38
N HIS A 69 1.78 3.83 -12.06
CA HIS A 69 1.16 2.74 -12.82
C HIS A 69 -0.31 2.49 -12.45
N PHE A 70 -0.65 2.58 -11.16
CA PHE A 70 -1.98 2.21 -10.65
C PHE A 70 -2.91 3.40 -10.41
N ARG A 71 -2.41 4.63 -10.49
CA ARG A 71 -3.27 5.83 -10.44
C ARG A 71 -4.14 5.87 -11.70
N PRO A 72 -5.47 6.02 -11.57
CA PRO A 72 -6.38 6.18 -12.70
C PRO A 72 -6.16 7.51 -13.44
#